data_AF-A0AAV8SR74-F1
#
_entry.id   AF-A0AAV8SR74-F1
#
_cell.length_a   1.000
_cell.length_b   1.000
_cell.length_c   1.000
_cell.angle_alpha   90.00
_cell.angle_beta   90.00
_cell.angle_gamma   90.00
#
_symmetry.space_group_name_H-M   'P 1'
#
loop_
_entity.id
_entity.type
_entity.pdbx_description
1 polymer ?
#
loop_
_entity_poly.entity_id
_entity_poly.type
_entity_poly.pdbx_seq_one_letter_code
_entity_poly.pdbx_strand_id
1 'polypeptide(L)'
;MDLIFSCSSGTSLLYRRPLLPRQLSSHISTPLLLNAPLITKSLGITHSYSSSSVPTHKVTVHDRQRGLVHEFLVPEDQYILHTAESQNISLPFACRHGCCTSCAVRVRSGQIRQPEALGISAELKSKGYALLCVGFPSTDLEVETQDEDEVYWLQFGRYFARGPIEKDDYALELAMADE
;
A
#
# COMPACT_ATOMS: atom_id res chain seq x y z
N MET A 1 49.46 23.60 -13.93
CA MET A 1 48.90 23.31 -15.27
C MET A 1 47.42 23.10 -15.06
N ASP A 2 46.78 24.23 -14.82
CA ASP A 2 45.37 24.37 -14.52
C ASP A 2 44.65 24.52 -15.86
N LEU A 3 43.66 23.65 -16.11
CA LEU A 3 42.76 23.82 -17.23
C LEU A 3 41.37 24.14 -16.71
N ILE A 4 41.15 25.46 -16.69
CA ILE A 4 39.88 26.15 -16.69
C ILE A 4 39.13 25.77 -17.98
N PHE A 5 37.91 25.27 -17.88
CA PHE A 5 36.93 25.33 -18.96
C PHE A 5 35.68 26.05 -18.46
N SER A 6 35.42 27.18 -19.12
CA SER A 6 34.29 28.09 -18.93
C SER A 6 33.21 27.85 -19.98
N CYS A 7 32.04 28.46 -19.71
CA CYS A 7 30.82 28.64 -20.53
C CYS A 7 29.80 27.48 -20.51
N SER A 8 28.70 27.60 -19.77
CA SER A 8 27.48 28.43 -20.01
C SER A 8 26.54 27.76 -21.02
N SER A 9 25.44 27.16 -20.56
CA SER A 9 24.07 27.70 -20.56
C SER A 9 23.22 26.61 -19.88
N GLY A 10 22.36 26.83 -18.88
CA GLY A 10 21.32 27.83 -18.80
C GLY A 10 19.98 27.20 -19.20
N THR A 11 19.26 26.59 -18.25
CA THR A 11 17.77 26.59 -18.18
C THR A 11 17.28 25.84 -16.95
N SER A 12 16.79 26.64 -16.00
CA SER A 12 16.12 26.22 -14.79
C SER A 12 14.71 25.75 -15.13
N LEU A 13 14.38 24.47 -14.89
CA LEU A 13 13.00 24.01 -14.90
C LEU A 13 12.50 23.88 -13.47
N LEU A 14 11.78 24.94 -13.07
CA LEU A 14 11.12 25.11 -11.79
C LEU A 14 9.93 24.17 -11.66
N TYR A 15 9.93 23.44 -10.55
CA TYR A 15 8.84 22.62 -10.04
C TYR A 15 7.57 23.49 -9.83
N ARG A 16 6.53 23.28 -10.63
CA ARG A 16 5.23 23.98 -10.45
C ARG A 16 4.26 23.11 -9.64
N ARG A 17 3.96 23.60 -8.43
CA ARG A 17 2.85 23.17 -7.57
C ARG A 17 1.50 23.40 -8.27
N PRO A 18 0.56 22.44 -8.27
CA PRO A 18 -0.83 22.69 -8.63
C PRO A 18 -1.56 23.49 -7.53
N LEU A 19 -2.29 24.52 -7.97
CA LEU A 19 -3.06 25.45 -7.16
C LEU A 19 -4.46 24.89 -6.86
N LEU A 20 -4.91 25.04 -5.62
CA LEU A 20 -6.29 24.84 -5.17
C LEU A 20 -7.25 25.83 -5.85
N PRO A 21 -8.47 25.43 -6.23
CA PRO A 21 -9.57 26.37 -6.43
C PRO A 21 -10.37 26.57 -5.13
N ARG A 22 -10.45 27.83 -4.72
CA ARG A 22 -11.20 28.37 -3.60
C ARG A 22 -12.63 28.71 -4.07
N GLN A 23 -13.61 28.18 -3.34
CA GLN A 23 -14.92 28.74 -2.95
C GLN A 23 -15.68 29.61 -3.98
N LEU A 24 -16.89 29.16 -4.34
CA LEU A 24 -17.98 30.05 -4.74
C LEU A 24 -19.11 29.95 -3.72
N SER A 25 -19.31 31.03 -2.97
CA SER A 25 -20.46 31.24 -2.09
C SER A 25 -21.52 32.03 -2.84
N SER A 26 -22.77 31.58 -2.76
CA SER A 26 -23.92 32.47 -2.87
C SER A 26 -25.08 31.91 -2.04
N HIS A 27 -25.35 32.60 -0.94
CA HIS A 27 -26.51 32.47 -0.08
C HIS A 27 -27.81 32.82 -0.83
N ILE A 28 -28.94 32.22 -0.45
CA ILE A 28 -30.26 32.88 -0.31
C ILE A 28 -31.15 32.05 0.63
N SER A 29 -31.70 32.75 1.63
CA SER A 29 -32.74 32.45 2.63
C SER A 29 -34.07 31.95 1.99
N THR A 30 -35.04 31.26 2.61
CA THR A 30 -35.65 31.25 3.96
C THR A 30 -36.75 30.14 3.97
N PRO A 31 -37.44 29.85 5.11
CA PRO A 31 -38.05 28.56 5.40
C PRO A 31 -39.51 28.43 4.98
N LEU A 32 -40.00 27.21 4.80
CA LEU A 32 -41.42 26.88 4.90
C LEU A 32 -41.60 25.51 5.55
N LEU A 33 -42.32 25.54 6.67
CA LEU A 33 -42.81 24.42 7.45
C LEU A 33 -43.84 23.62 6.66
N LEU A 34 -43.72 22.29 6.68
CA LEU A 34 -44.90 21.43 6.62
C LEU A 34 -44.71 20.22 7.54
N ASN A 35 -45.42 20.28 8.67
CA ASN A 35 -45.68 19.13 9.52
C ASN A 35 -46.59 18.14 8.79
N ALA A 36 -46.26 16.85 8.85
CA ALA A 36 -47.23 15.80 9.18
C ALA A 36 -46.52 14.46 9.46
N PRO A 37 -47.08 13.63 10.36
CA PRO A 37 -46.39 12.56 11.07
C PRO A 37 -46.49 11.24 10.31
N LEU A 38 -45.71 10.21 10.69
CA LEU A 38 -46.19 8.84 10.95
C LEU A 38 -45.02 7.86 11.17
N ILE A 39 -45.02 7.30 12.38
CA ILE A 39 -44.60 5.94 12.73
C ILE A 39 -43.09 5.72 12.91
N THR A 40 -42.68 6.01 14.13
CA THR A 40 -41.63 5.30 14.87
C THR A 40 -41.90 3.78 14.81
N LYS A 41 -41.18 3.06 13.97
CA LYS A 41 -40.77 1.69 14.31
C LYS A 41 -39.33 1.76 14.77
N SER A 42 -39.16 2.08 16.04
CA SER A 42 -37.97 1.69 16.78
C SER A 42 -37.93 0.16 16.80
N LEU A 43 -37.35 -0.45 15.78
CA LEU A 43 -36.74 -1.76 15.96
C LEU A 43 -35.56 -1.51 16.90
N GLY A 44 -35.83 -1.66 18.19
CA GLY A 44 -34.81 -1.93 19.18
C GLY A 44 -34.15 -3.25 18.81
N ILE A 45 -33.21 -3.19 17.87
CA ILE A 45 -32.17 -4.18 17.79
C ILE A 45 -31.23 -3.80 18.93
N THR A 46 -31.49 -4.37 20.11
CA THR A 46 -30.48 -4.50 21.15
C THR A 46 -29.42 -5.45 20.59
N HIS A 47 -28.55 -4.93 19.71
CA HIS A 47 -27.26 -5.55 19.50
C HIS A 47 -26.54 -5.39 20.84
N SER A 48 -26.65 -6.44 21.67
CA SER A 48 -25.66 -6.74 22.67
C SER A 48 -24.37 -7.00 21.90
N TYR A 49 -23.68 -5.93 21.47
CA TYR A 49 -22.29 -6.01 21.08
C TYR A 49 -21.57 -6.41 22.36
N SER A 50 -21.41 -7.72 22.55
CA SER A 50 -20.45 -8.22 23.53
C SER A 50 -19.14 -7.58 23.13
N SER A 51 -18.63 -6.70 23.98
CA SER A 51 -17.33 -6.03 23.85
C SER A 51 -16.24 -7.10 23.97
N SER A 52 -16.09 -7.93 22.93
CA SER A 52 -14.99 -8.87 22.80
C SER A 52 -13.80 -8.03 22.34
N SER A 53 -12.87 -7.75 23.26
CA SER A 53 -11.62 -7.07 22.93
C SER A 53 -10.85 -7.90 21.90
N VAL A 54 -10.56 -7.32 20.73
CA VAL A 54 -9.77 -7.98 19.70
C VAL A 54 -8.34 -8.19 20.22
N PRO A 55 -7.75 -9.41 20.11
CA PRO A 55 -6.37 -9.65 20.47
C PRO A 55 -5.41 -8.70 19.72
N THR A 56 -4.33 -8.35 20.38
CA THR A 56 -3.29 -7.48 19.83
C THR A 56 -1.96 -8.20 19.92
N HIS A 57 -1.15 -8.08 18.88
CA HIS A 57 0.14 -8.74 18.76
C HIS A 57 1.27 -7.73 18.63
N LYS A 58 2.43 -8.08 19.19
CA LYS A 58 3.64 -7.29 18.97
C LYS A 58 4.21 -7.62 17.59
N VAL A 59 4.42 -6.60 16.78
CA VAL A 59 5.07 -6.71 15.47
C VAL A 59 6.42 -5.99 15.51
N THR A 60 7.49 -6.73 15.21
CA THR A 60 8.85 -6.21 15.08
C THR A 60 9.26 -6.25 13.61
N VAL A 61 9.54 -5.10 13.01
CA VAL A 61 9.97 -4.95 11.61
C VAL A 61 11.41 -4.46 11.56
N HIS A 62 12.30 -5.29 11.03
CA HIS A 62 13.68 -4.92 10.70
C HIS A 62 13.69 -4.26 9.31
N ASP A 63 13.86 -2.94 9.26
CA ASP A 63 14.04 -2.20 8.02
C ASP A 63 15.50 -2.30 7.54
N ARG A 64 15.73 -3.23 6.61
CA ARG A 64 17.05 -3.55 6.05
C ARG A 64 17.69 -2.35 5.32
N GLN A 65 16.89 -1.53 4.63
CA GLN A 65 17.41 -0.39 3.86
C GLN A 65 17.81 0.77 4.77
N ARG A 66 17.03 1.03 5.82
CA ARG A 66 17.30 2.15 6.75
C ARG A 66 18.16 1.75 7.95
N GLY A 67 18.34 0.44 8.18
CA GLY A 67 19.04 -0.08 9.36
C GLY A 67 18.28 0.20 10.67
N LEU A 68 16.95 0.26 10.61
CA LEU A 68 16.09 0.59 11.75
C LEU A 68 15.28 -0.64 12.17
N VAL A 69 14.87 -0.67 13.44
CA VAL A 69 13.93 -1.67 13.94
C VAL A 69 12.71 -0.93 14.48
N HIS A 70 11.53 -1.32 14.00
CA HIS A 70 10.25 -0.79 14.43
C HIS A 70 9.54 -1.83 15.28
N GLU A 71 9.05 -1.43 16.45
CA GLU A 71 8.22 -2.27 17.31
C GLU A 71 6.91 -1.56 17.61
N PHE A 72 5.80 -2.23 17.35
CA PHE A 72 4.47 -1.67 17.56
C PHE A 72 3.43 -2.76 17.79
N LEU A 73 2.29 -2.36 18.35
CA LEU A 73 1.17 -3.25 18.63
C LEU A 73 0.16 -3.18 17.50
N VAL A 74 -0.30 -4.34 17.03
CA VAL A 74 -1.24 -4.47 15.92
C VAL A 74 -2.41 -5.36 16.32
N PRO A 75 -3.66 -4.87 16.27
CA PRO A 75 -4.85 -5.71 16.43
C PRO A 75 -4.92 -6.80 15.36
N GLU A 76 -5.36 -8.01 15.71
CA GLU A 76 -5.46 -9.16 14.80
C GLU A 76 -6.43 -8.93 13.62
N ASP A 77 -7.35 -7.96 13.76
CA ASP A 77 -8.32 -7.57 12.73
C ASP A 77 -7.89 -6.34 11.89
N GLN A 78 -6.66 -5.84 12.06
CA GLN A 78 -6.13 -4.70 11.30
C GLN A 78 -4.91 -5.04 10.46
N TYR A 79 -4.75 -4.29 9.36
CA TYR A 79 -3.58 -4.40 8.50
C TYR A 79 -2.33 -3.82 9.17
N ILE A 80 -1.24 -4.58 9.17
CA ILE A 80 0.02 -4.20 9.81
C ILE A 80 0.53 -2.84 9.32
N LEU A 81 0.57 -2.62 7.99
CA LEU A 81 1.05 -1.34 7.45
C LEU A 81 0.18 -0.15 7.89
N HIS A 82 -1.15 -0.32 7.89
CA HIS A 82 -2.07 0.76 8.28
C HIS A 82 -1.91 1.12 9.76
N THR A 83 -1.77 0.11 10.61
CA THR A 83 -1.53 0.30 12.04
C THR A 83 -0.15 0.90 12.34
N ALA A 84 0.87 0.59 11.53
CA ALA A 84 2.17 1.25 11.63
C ALA A 84 2.06 2.75 11.34
N GLU A 85 1.36 3.12 10.26
CA GLU A 85 1.19 4.52 9.85
C GLU A 85 0.40 5.34 10.87
N SER A 86 -0.64 4.76 11.48
CA SER A 86 -1.41 5.43 12.54
C SER A 86 -0.58 5.69 13.80
N GLN A 87 0.51 4.95 13.96
CA GLN A 87 1.52 5.13 15.03
C GLN A 87 2.75 5.92 14.55
N ASN A 88 2.62 6.64 13.42
CA ASN A 88 3.68 7.45 12.82
C ASN A 88 4.94 6.67 12.40
N ILE A 89 4.81 5.36 12.18
CA ILE A 89 5.88 4.50 11.66
C ILE A 89 5.75 4.43 10.13
N SER A 90 6.84 4.76 9.44
CA SER A 90 6.90 4.73 7.98
C SER A 90 7.69 3.50 7.53
N LEU A 91 6.99 2.57 6.87
CA LEU A 91 7.56 1.38 6.24
C LEU A 91 7.45 1.50 4.70
N PRO A 92 8.26 0.76 3.93
CA PRO A 92 8.17 0.76 2.47
C PRO A 92 6.80 0.26 1.95
N PHE A 93 6.20 1.00 1.01
CA PHE A 93 4.99 0.60 0.28
C PHE A 93 4.84 1.42 -1.01
N ALA A 94 4.02 0.93 -1.96
CA ALA A 94 3.59 1.72 -3.11
C ALA A 94 2.09 1.56 -3.39
N CYS A 95 1.61 0.34 -3.64
CA CYS A 95 0.24 0.16 -4.12
C CYS A 95 -0.83 0.01 -3.03
N ARG A 96 -0.51 -0.54 -1.85
CA ARG A 96 -1.48 -0.89 -0.77
C ARG A 96 -2.58 -1.91 -1.12
N HIS A 97 -2.47 -2.59 -2.25
CA HIS A 97 -3.46 -3.57 -2.72
C HIS A 97 -2.89 -4.98 -2.83
N GLY A 98 -1.75 -5.24 -2.17
CA GLY A 98 -1.15 -6.57 -2.14
C GLY A 98 -0.50 -7.05 -3.44
N CYS A 99 -0.17 -6.15 -4.38
CA CYS A 99 0.33 -6.54 -5.72
C CYS A 99 1.79 -6.13 -6.02
N CYS A 100 2.22 -4.91 -5.66
CA CYS A 100 3.49 -4.34 -6.14
C CYS A 100 4.76 -4.85 -5.43
N THR A 101 4.64 -5.67 -4.39
CA THR A 101 5.79 -6.18 -3.60
C THR A 101 6.69 -5.14 -2.89
N SER A 102 6.49 -3.83 -3.05
CA SER A 102 7.28 -2.81 -2.32
C SER A 102 7.16 -2.87 -0.79
N CYS A 103 6.12 -3.52 -0.27
CA CYS A 103 5.94 -3.77 1.18
C CYS A 103 6.27 -5.21 1.58
N ALA A 104 7.05 -5.91 0.75
CA ALA A 104 7.42 -7.28 0.98
C ALA A 104 8.40 -7.41 2.15
N VAL A 105 8.18 -8.47 2.91
CA VAL A 105 9.02 -8.84 4.04
C VAL A 105 9.27 -10.34 4.04
N ARG A 106 10.34 -10.74 4.72
CA ARG A 106 10.61 -12.12 5.09
C ARG A 106 10.24 -12.33 6.55
N VAL A 107 9.34 -13.26 6.83
CA VAL A 107 8.99 -13.68 8.19
C VAL A 107 10.16 -14.43 8.83
N ARG A 108 10.65 -13.89 9.95
CA ARG A 108 11.69 -14.51 10.79
C ARG A 108 11.07 -15.40 11.86
N SER A 109 9.99 -14.94 12.49
CA SER A 109 9.22 -15.69 13.48
C SER A 109 7.77 -15.21 13.52
N GLY A 110 6.86 -16.04 14.03
CA GLY A 110 5.43 -15.74 14.13
C GLY A 110 4.61 -16.12 12.90
N GLN A 111 3.34 -15.70 12.89
CA GLN A 111 2.38 -16.02 11.85
C GLN A 111 1.65 -14.77 11.34
N ILE A 112 1.46 -14.72 10.02
CA ILE A 112 0.81 -13.64 9.30
C ILE A 112 -0.23 -14.21 8.33
N ARG A 113 -1.47 -13.74 8.44
CA ARG A 113 -2.56 -14.05 7.52
C ARG A 113 -2.60 -12.97 6.44
N GLN A 114 -2.61 -13.38 5.16
CA GLN A 114 -2.51 -12.46 4.01
C GLN A 114 -3.27 -12.95 2.77
N PRO A 115 -4.62 -13.01 2.83
CA PRO A 115 -5.43 -13.55 1.74
C PRO A 115 -5.38 -12.66 0.50
N GLU A 116 -5.27 -11.33 0.66
CA GLU A 116 -5.19 -10.39 -0.48
C GLU A 116 -3.76 -10.20 -1.03
N ALA A 117 -2.77 -10.98 -0.59
CA ALA A 117 -1.40 -10.91 -1.12
C ALA A 117 -1.27 -11.60 -2.48
N LEU A 118 -1.82 -10.98 -3.53
CA LEU A 118 -1.83 -11.49 -4.91
C LEU A 118 -0.48 -11.32 -5.63
N GLY A 119 0.33 -10.35 -5.20
CA GLY A 119 1.63 -10.01 -5.79
C GLY A 119 2.73 -11.02 -5.50
N ILE A 120 2.51 -11.96 -4.58
CA ILE A 120 3.47 -13.03 -4.28
C ILE A 120 2.86 -14.42 -4.48
N SER A 121 3.63 -15.30 -5.11
CA SER A 121 3.24 -16.69 -5.39
C SER A 121 3.10 -17.52 -4.11
N ALA A 122 2.36 -18.63 -4.19
CA ALA A 122 2.25 -19.59 -3.09
C ALA A 122 3.63 -20.16 -2.67
N GLU A 123 4.57 -20.30 -3.62
CA GLU A 123 5.94 -20.74 -3.33
C GLU A 123 6.71 -19.71 -2.51
N LEU A 124 6.58 -18.41 -2.82
CA LEU A 124 7.21 -17.39 -1.98
C LEU A 124 6.55 -17.29 -0.61
N LYS A 125 5.22 -17.45 -0.53
CA LYS A 125 4.51 -17.52 0.76
C LYS A 125 4.99 -18.69 1.61
N SER A 126 5.23 -19.87 1.04
CA SER A 126 5.76 -21.03 1.77
C SER A 126 7.21 -20.86 2.18
N LYS A 127 8.00 -20.12 1.39
CA LYS A 127 9.30 -19.57 1.78
C LYS A 127 9.15 -18.35 2.69
N GLY A 128 8.01 -18.14 3.35
CA GLY A 128 7.74 -17.11 4.35
C GLY A 128 7.97 -15.67 3.91
N TYR A 129 7.76 -15.36 2.63
CA TYR A 129 7.56 -13.98 2.18
C TYR A 129 6.11 -13.55 2.47
N ALA A 130 5.94 -12.29 2.85
CA ALA A 130 4.64 -11.72 3.13
C ALA A 130 4.56 -10.25 2.72
N LEU A 131 3.34 -9.72 2.57
CA LEU A 131 3.09 -8.32 2.24
C LEU A 131 2.41 -7.61 3.41
N LEU A 132 3.09 -6.60 3.99
CA LEU A 132 2.57 -5.90 5.17
C LEU A 132 1.31 -5.08 4.90
N CYS A 133 1.10 -4.62 3.67
CA CYS A 133 -0.05 -3.78 3.32
C CYS A 133 -1.40 -4.49 3.35
N VAL A 134 -1.38 -5.83 3.28
CA VAL A 134 -2.57 -6.70 3.29
C VAL A 134 -2.39 -7.86 4.28
N GLY A 135 -1.51 -7.65 5.26
CA GLY A 135 -1.14 -8.65 6.25
C GLY A 135 -1.78 -8.35 7.60
N PHE A 136 -2.29 -9.40 8.25
CA PHE A 136 -2.80 -9.39 9.61
C PHE A 136 -1.92 -10.29 10.47
N PRO A 137 -1.46 -9.85 11.66
CA PRO A 137 -0.70 -10.72 12.54
C PRO A 137 -1.65 -11.70 13.23
N SER A 138 -1.28 -12.97 13.30
CA SER A 138 -2.01 -13.99 14.06
C SER A 138 -1.30 -14.39 15.37
N THR A 139 -0.05 -13.97 15.51
CA THR A 139 0.77 -14.08 16.72
C THR A 139 1.68 -12.86 16.79
N ASP A 140 2.46 -12.75 17.87
CA ASP A 140 3.66 -11.91 17.85
C ASP A 140 4.52 -12.29 16.62
N LEU A 141 4.97 -11.27 15.89
CA LEU A 141 5.49 -11.40 14.54
C LEU A 141 6.81 -10.63 14.41
N GLU A 142 7.83 -11.28 13.88
CA GLU A 142 9.11 -10.65 13.55
C GLU A 142 9.41 -10.84 12.07
N VAL A 143 9.67 -9.73 11.38
CA VAL A 143 9.86 -9.70 9.93
C VAL A 143 11.03 -8.79 9.55
N GLU A 144 11.60 -9.02 8.37
CA GLU A 144 12.64 -8.17 7.78
C GLU A 144 12.22 -7.69 6.40
N THR A 145 12.35 -6.39 6.12
CA THR A 145 12.02 -5.83 4.80
C THR A 145 12.90 -6.41 3.71
N GLN A 146 12.30 -6.65 2.55
CA GLN A 146 12.97 -7.19 1.37
C GLN A 146 12.95 -6.15 0.26
N ASP A 147 13.99 -6.17 -0.57
CA ASP A 147 14.05 -5.31 -1.74
C ASP A 147 13.03 -5.76 -2.80
N GLU A 148 12.34 -4.80 -3.41
CA GLU A 148 11.28 -5.08 -4.40
C GLU A 148 11.83 -5.88 -5.59
N ASP A 149 13.01 -5.50 -6.10
CA ASP A 149 13.62 -6.14 -7.25
C ASP A 149 14.06 -7.57 -6.93
N GLU A 150 14.53 -7.81 -5.70
CA GLU A 150 14.89 -9.15 -5.21
C GLU A 150 13.66 -10.07 -5.21
N VAL A 151 12.54 -9.60 -4.65
CA VAL A 151 11.29 -10.38 -4.60
C VAL A 151 10.73 -10.62 -5.99
N TYR A 152 10.78 -9.60 -6.85
CA TYR A 152 10.36 -9.72 -8.26
C TYR A 152 11.20 -10.75 -9.01
N TRP A 153 12.52 -10.73 -8.84
CA TRP A 153 13.42 -11.69 -9.46
C TRP A 153 13.20 -13.11 -8.95
N LEU A 154 12.97 -13.30 -7.66
CA LEU A 154 12.66 -14.62 -7.10
C LEU A 154 11.36 -15.19 -7.66
N GLN A 155 10.38 -14.34 -7.97
CA GLN A 155 9.11 -14.76 -8.53
C GLN A 155 9.17 -15.03 -10.04
N PHE A 156 9.82 -14.14 -10.78
CA PHE A 156 9.72 -14.09 -12.24
C PHE A 156 11.04 -14.41 -12.97
N GLY A 157 12.17 -14.49 -12.27
CA GLY A 157 13.52 -14.71 -12.84
C GLY A 157 13.60 -15.88 -13.82
N ARG A 158 12.88 -16.96 -13.54
CA ARG A 158 12.80 -18.14 -14.42
C ARG A 158 12.20 -17.86 -15.80
N TYR A 159 11.36 -16.84 -15.94
CA TYR A 159 10.72 -16.47 -17.20
C TYR A 159 11.66 -15.60 -18.04
N PHE A 160 12.41 -14.70 -17.40
CA PHE A 160 13.43 -13.91 -18.10
C PHE A 160 14.59 -14.76 -18.61
N ALA A 161 14.85 -15.91 -17.97
CA ALA A 161 15.86 -16.86 -18.43
C ALA A 161 15.46 -17.64 -19.72
N ARG A 162 14.23 -17.53 -20.21
CA ARG A 162 13.74 -18.30 -21.37
C ARG A 162 14.07 -17.69 -22.74
N GLY A 163 14.82 -16.59 -22.77
CA GLY A 163 15.17 -15.89 -24.00
C GLY A 163 14.21 -14.75 -24.34
N PRO A 164 14.37 -14.10 -25.50
CA PRO A 164 13.56 -12.95 -25.90
C PRO A 164 12.08 -13.30 -25.96
N ILE A 165 11.25 -12.44 -25.38
CA ILE A 165 9.80 -12.53 -25.49
C ILE A 165 9.44 -11.97 -26.87
N GLU A 166 8.85 -12.80 -27.72
CA GLU A 166 8.25 -12.34 -28.98
C GLU A 166 7.12 -11.36 -28.62
N LYS A 167 7.18 -10.13 -29.12
CA LYS A 167 6.14 -9.14 -28.88
C LYS A 167 4.97 -9.48 -29.78
N ASP A 168 3.78 -9.61 -29.20
CA ASP A 168 2.54 -9.59 -29.98
C ASP A 168 2.38 -8.18 -30.55
N ASP A 169 2.74 -8.01 -31.82
CA ASP A 169 2.73 -6.73 -32.56
C ASP A 169 1.33 -6.15 -32.79
N TYR A 170 0.28 -6.75 -32.21
CA TYR A 170 -1.10 -6.30 -32.29
C TYR A 170 -1.29 -4.85 -31.79
N ALA A 171 -0.48 -4.41 -30.81
CA ALA A 171 -0.50 -3.01 -30.37
C ALA A 171 0.06 -2.04 -31.43
N LEU A 172 1.00 -2.50 -32.27
CA LEU A 172 1.54 -1.73 -33.39
C LEU A 172 0.56 -1.70 -34.56
N GLU A 173 -0.12 -2.82 -34.83
CA GLU A 173 -1.19 -2.92 -35.83
C GLU A 173 -2.34 -1.95 -35.50
N LEU A 174 -2.79 -1.90 -34.24
CA LEU A 174 -3.82 -0.95 -33.80
C LEU A 174 -3.37 0.51 -33.95
N ALA A 175 -2.10 0.82 -33.69
CA ALA A 175 -1.57 2.17 -33.81
C ALA A 175 -1.47 2.66 -35.27
N MET A 176 -1.46 1.74 -36.24
CA MET A 176 -1.34 2.03 -37.68
C MET A 176 -2.69 1.96 -38.43
N ALA A 177 -3.76 1.54 -37.77
CA ALA A 177 -5.09 1.37 -38.39
C ALA A 177 -5.91 2.69 -38.50
N ASP A 178 -5.37 3.81 -38.03
CA ASP A 178 -6.01 5.13 -38.03
C ASP A 178 -5.52 6.07 -39.17
N GLU A 179 -4.74 5.57 -40.15
CA GLU A 179 -4.32 6.32 -41.36
C GLU A 179 -5.22 6.09 -42.59
#